data_AF-A0A6I9PW33-F1
#
_entry.id   AF-A0A6I9PW33-F1
#
_cell.length_a   1.000
_cell.length_b   1.000
_cell.length_c   1.000
_cell.angle_alpha   90.00
_cell.angle_beta   90.00
_cell.angle_gamma   90.00
#
_symmetry.space_group_name_H-M   'P 1'
#
loop_
_entity.id
_entity.type
_entity.pdbx_description
1 polymer ?
#
loop_
_entity_poly.entity_id
_entity_poly.type
_entity_poly.pdbx_seq_one_letter_code
_entity_poly.pdbx_strand_id
1 'polypeptide(L)'
;MSGRSRAADGTRWVMWFGDGKFSVVCVEKLMLLSSFSSAFHQPSYNKQSMYRKAIFEALQVGSVRAGRPVPSCDTSEDAEGLETQTRQMIEWAMTGFLPNGPSSLEPPEGKSFDISFIRISF
;
A
#
# COMPACT_ATOMS: atom_id res chain seq x y z
N MET A 1 2.72 1.96 23.04
CA MET A 1 3.86 1.16 22.52
C MET A 1 3.32 -0.23 22.21
N SER A 2 3.36 -0.67 20.95
CA SER A 2 2.93 -2.04 20.63
C SER A 2 3.88 -3.00 21.35
N GLY A 3 3.36 -3.92 22.17
CA GLY A 3 4.14 -4.83 23.02
C GLY A 3 4.93 -5.90 22.25
N ARG A 4 5.57 -5.54 21.15
CA ARG A 4 6.33 -6.44 20.28
C ARG A 4 7.80 -6.36 20.63
N SER A 5 8.43 -7.52 20.65
CA SER A 5 9.88 -7.64 20.74
C SER A 5 10.56 -6.92 19.57
N ARG A 6 11.78 -6.44 19.81
CA ARG A 6 12.62 -5.86 18.77
C ARG A 6 12.82 -6.88 17.64
N ALA A 7 12.68 -6.45 16.39
CA ALA A 7 13.00 -7.27 15.23
C ALA A 7 14.52 -7.53 15.18
N ALA A 8 14.93 -8.72 14.73
CA ALA A 8 16.35 -9.04 14.54
C ALA A 8 17.01 -8.07 13.55
N ASP A 9 18.32 -7.90 13.64
CA ASP A 9 19.06 -7.05 12.71
C ASP A 9 18.84 -7.54 11.26
N GLY A 10 18.70 -6.61 10.32
CA GLY A 10 18.31 -6.92 8.92
C GLY A 10 16.84 -7.28 8.70
N THR A 11 15.99 -7.27 9.75
CA THR A 11 14.55 -7.52 9.64
C THR A 11 13.71 -6.36 10.17
N ARG A 12 12.43 -6.31 9.77
CA ARG A 12 11.45 -5.34 10.27
C ARG A 12 10.13 -6.02 10.57
N TRP A 13 9.39 -5.47 11.53
CA TRP A 13 7.99 -5.81 11.72
C TRP A 13 7.16 -5.08 10.66
N VAL A 14 6.44 -5.83 9.85
CA VAL A 14 5.51 -5.28 8.86
C VAL A 14 4.08 -5.63 9.25
N MET A 15 3.16 -4.71 8.97
CA MET A 15 1.71 -4.98 8.99
C MET A 15 1.25 -5.16 7.55
N TRP A 16 0.52 -6.23 7.27
CA TRP A 16 -0.04 -6.47 5.95
C TRP A 16 -1.35 -5.72 5.76
N PHE A 17 -1.47 -4.99 4.66
CA PHE A 17 -2.76 -4.51 4.17
C PHE A 17 -3.67 -5.70 3.80
N GLY A 18 -4.98 -5.51 3.89
CA GLY A 18 -5.99 -6.52 3.62
C GLY A 18 -6.41 -7.31 4.87
N ASP A 19 -5.47 -7.93 5.58
CA ASP A 19 -5.76 -8.76 6.76
C ASP A 19 -5.21 -8.23 8.10
N GLY A 20 -4.37 -7.18 8.07
CA GLY A 20 -3.85 -6.53 9.28
C GLY A 20 -2.88 -7.38 10.09
N LYS A 21 -2.44 -8.55 9.58
CA LYS A 21 -1.52 -9.42 10.31
C LYS A 21 -0.11 -8.84 10.31
N PHE A 22 0.66 -9.26 11.31
CA PHE A 22 2.04 -8.84 11.47
C PHE A 22 2.99 -9.97 11.13
N SER A 23 4.14 -9.62 10.55
CA SER A 23 5.21 -10.57 10.27
C SER A 23 6.57 -9.89 10.46
N VAL A 24 7.59 -10.69 10.76
CA VAL A 24 8.99 -10.27 10.71
C VAL A 24 9.53 -10.63 9.33
N VAL A 25 10.00 -9.64 8.58
CA VAL A 25 10.47 -9.83 7.19
C VAL A 25 11.86 -9.25 7.02
N CYS A 26 12.72 -9.93 6.26
CA CYS A 26 14.02 -9.43 5.86
C CYS A 26 13.85 -8.16 5.00
N VAL A 27 14.65 -7.12 5.27
CA VAL A 27 14.58 -5.85 4.54
C VAL A 27 14.78 -6.05 3.03
N GLU A 28 15.68 -6.95 2.63
CA GLU A 28 15.98 -7.28 1.23
C GLU A 28 14.80 -7.94 0.49
N LYS A 29 13.82 -8.50 1.22
CA LYS A 29 12.63 -9.13 0.65
C LYS A 29 11.44 -8.17 0.52
N LEU A 30 11.63 -6.91 0.90
CA LEU A 30 10.62 -5.87 0.83
C LEU A 30 10.89 -4.98 -0.38
N MET A 31 9.82 -4.57 -1.05
CA MET A 31 9.85 -3.51 -2.06
C MET A 31 9.14 -2.29 -1.52
N LEU A 32 9.61 -1.12 -1.95
CA LEU A 32 8.95 0.15 -1.66
C LEU A 32 7.65 0.25 -2.47
N LEU A 33 6.65 0.93 -1.92
CA LEU A 33 5.42 1.25 -2.67
C LEU A 33 5.73 1.98 -3.98
N SER A 34 6.75 2.83 -3.99
CA SER A 34 7.20 3.56 -5.19
C SER A 34 7.57 2.65 -6.37
N SER A 35 7.90 1.38 -6.11
CA SER A 35 8.21 0.36 -7.11
C SER A 35 6.96 -0.41 -7.58
N PHE A 36 5.77 0.19 -7.45
CA PHE A 36 4.47 -0.45 -7.71
C PHE A 36 4.40 -1.16 -9.06
N SER A 37 4.87 -0.53 -10.14
CA SER A 37 4.80 -1.11 -11.49
C SER A 37 5.57 -2.42 -11.64
N SER A 38 6.64 -2.61 -10.86
CA SER A 38 7.41 -3.86 -10.82
C SER A 38 6.83 -4.88 -9.85
N ALA A 39 6.12 -4.44 -8.82
CA ALA A 39 5.59 -5.29 -7.75
C ALA A 39 4.15 -5.78 -8.00
N PHE A 40 3.36 -5.01 -8.74
CA PHE A 40 1.94 -5.30 -8.99
C PHE A 40 1.76 -6.53 -9.88
N HIS A 41 0.95 -7.48 -9.42
CA HIS A 41 0.68 -8.73 -10.11
C HIS A 41 -0.81 -8.82 -10.50
N GLN A 42 -1.10 -8.41 -11.74
CA GLN A 42 -2.46 -8.39 -12.30
C GLN A 42 -3.23 -9.72 -12.16
N PRO A 43 -2.63 -10.91 -12.38
CA PRO A 43 -3.37 -12.16 -12.21
C PRO A 43 -3.87 -12.38 -10.76
N SER A 44 -3.08 -11.98 -9.76
CA SER A 44 -3.49 -12.05 -8.35
C SER A 44 -4.60 -11.05 -8.06
N TYR A 45 -4.49 -9.82 -8.58
CA TYR A 45 -5.54 -8.81 -8.47
C TYR A 45 -6.89 -9.29 -9.00
N ASN A 46 -6.90 -9.97 -10.15
CA ASN A 46 -8.14 -10.47 -10.75
C ASN A 46 -8.77 -11.61 -9.94
N LYS A 47 -7.97 -12.47 -9.30
CA LYS A 47 -8.45 -13.72 -8.67
C LYS A 47 -8.64 -13.65 -7.15
N GLN A 48 -7.90 -12.78 -6.46
CA GLN A 48 -7.82 -12.78 -5.00
C GLN A 48 -8.44 -11.50 -4.43
N SER A 49 -9.60 -11.62 -3.78
CA SER A 49 -10.27 -10.48 -3.12
C SER A 49 -9.41 -9.82 -2.05
N MET A 50 -8.66 -10.62 -1.28
CA MET A 50 -7.73 -10.12 -0.28
C MET A 50 -6.60 -9.29 -0.89
N TYR A 51 -6.12 -9.66 -2.07
CA TYR A 51 -5.12 -8.87 -2.79
C TYR A 51 -5.70 -7.53 -3.26
N ARG A 52 -6.92 -7.53 -3.82
CA ARG A 52 -7.59 -6.27 -4.21
C ARG A 52 -7.75 -5.33 -3.03
N LYS A 53 -8.21 -5.86 -1.89
CA LYS A 53 -8.33 -5.09 -0.65
C LYS A 53 -6.98 -4.54 -0.20
N ALA A 54 -5.93 -5.36 -0.23
CA ALA A 54 -4.59 -4.92 0.15
C ALA A 54 -4.06 -3.79 -0.75
N ILE A 55 -4.28 -3.88 -2.07
CA ILE A 55 -3.92 -2.83 -3.03
C ILE A 55 -4.69 -1.53 -2.76
N PHE A 56 -6.01 -1.62 -2.54
CA PHE A 56 -6.83 -0.46 -2.23
C PHE A 56 -6.33 0.27 -0.98
N GLU A 57 -6.17 -0.44 0.14
CA GLU A 57 -5.73 0.15 1.40
C GLU A 57 -4.32 0.76 1.30
N ALA A 58 -3.41 0.06 0.63
CA ALA A 58 -2.06 0.53 0.32
C ALA A 58 -2.06 1.87 -0.42
N LEU A 59 -2.81 1.94 -1.53
CA LEU A 59 -2.87 3.12 -2.37
C LEU A 59 -3.64 4.27 -1.71
N GLN A 60 -4.65 3.97 -0.89
CA GLN A 60 -5.35 4.97 -0.09
C GLN A 60 -4.38 5.67 0.88
N VAL A 61 -3.53 4.91 1.57
CA VAL A 61 -2.50 5.50 2.45
C VAL A 61 -1.49 6.33 1.64
N GLY A 62 -1.04 5.83 0.49
CA GLY A 62 -0.14 6.57 -0.40
C GLY A 62 -0.75 7.88 -0.93
N SER A 63 -2.02 7.84 -1.30
CA SER A 63 -2.80 9.00 -1.76
C SER A 63 -2.89 10.09 -0.69
N VAL A 64 -3.19 9.72 0.56
CA VAL A 64 -3.25 10.67 1.69
C VAL A 64 -1.88 11.32 1.93
N ARG A 65 -0.79 10.53 1.89
CA ARG A 65 0.57 11.07 2.04
C ARG A 65 0.93 12.02 0.89
N ALA A 66 0.53 11.69 -0.33
CA ALA A 66 0.80 12.50 -1.50
C ALA A 66 -0.05 13.77 -1.60
N GLY A 67 -0.90 14.06 -0.60
CA GLY A 67 -1.82 15.19 -0.64
C GLY A 67 -2.85 15.08 -1.77
N ARG A 68 -3.09 13.87 -2.26
CA ARG A 68 -4.05 13.57 -3.34
C ARG A 68 -5.20 12.75 -2.78
N PRO A 69 -5.98 13.25 -1.79
CA PRO A 69 -7.04 12.46 -1.17
C PRO A 69 -7.98 11.98 -2.26
N VAL A 70 -8.17 10.66 -2.33
CA VAL A 70 -9.13 10.07 -3.23
C VAL A 70 -10.51 10.62 -2.86
N PRO A 71 -11.34 11.09 -3.82
CA PRO A 71 -12.69 11.54 -3.51
C PRO A 71 -13.39 10.46 -2.69
N SER A 72 -13.87 10.79 -1.48
CA SER A 72 -14.74 9.87 -0.75
C SER A 72 -15.94 9.63 -1.65
N CYS A 73 -16.11 8.40 -2.13
CA CYS A 73 -17.34 8.03 -2.81
C CYS A 73 -18.43 8.12 -1.74
N ASP A 74 -19.18 9.23 -1.71
CA ASP A 74 -20.38 9.37 -0.92
C ASP A 74 -21.44 8.46 -1.52
N THR A 75 -21.32 7.15 -1.30
CA THR A 75 -22.32 6.19 -1.75
C THR A 75 -22.15 4.91 -0.98
N SER A 76 -23.00 4.75 0.03
CA SER A 76 -23.26 3.52 0.75
C SER A 76 -23.75 2.35 -0.15
N GLU A 77 -23.73 2.46 -1.49
CA GLU A 77 -24.45 1.51 -2.37
C GLU A 77 -23.77 1.09 -3.70
N ASP A 78 -22.64 1.66 -4.16
CA ASP A 78 -22.06 1.27 -5.47
C ASP A 78 -20.67 0.63 -5.37
N ALA A 79 -20.63 -0.72 -5.34
CA ALA A 79 -19.40 -1.51 -5.47
C ALA A 79 -18.60 -1.14 -6.74
N GLU A 80 -19.30 -0.70 -7.80
CA GLU A 80 -18.73 -0.22 -9.05
C GLU A 80 -17.93 1.09 -8.88
N GLY A 81 -18.39 1.99 -8.00
CA GLY A 81 -17.69 3.23 -7.67
C GLY A 81 -16.35 2.96 -7.01
N LEU A 82 -16.31 2.04 -6.03
CA LEU A 82 -15.09 1.63 -5.35
C LEU A 82 -14.10 0.94 -6.31
N GLU A 83 -14.58 0.11 -7.23
CA GLU A 83 -13.74 -0.55 -8.24
C GLU A 83 -13.12 0.48 -9.20
N THR A 84 -13.93 1.41 -9.69
CA THR A 84 -13.47 2.51 -10.57
C THR A 84 -12.43 3.37 -9.88
N GLN A 85 -12.69 3.75 -8.61
CA GLN A 85 -11.76 4.50 -7.78
C GLN A 85 -10.43 3.76 -7.60
N THR A 86 -10.48 2.46 -7.29
CA THR A 86 -9.29 1.62 -7.12
C THR A 86 -8.49 1.55 -8.41
N ARG A 87 -9.15 1.42 -9.56
CA ARG A 87 -8.51 1.42 -10.87
C ARG A 87 -7.75 2.72 -11.13
N GLN A 88 -8.35 3.87 -10.86
CA GLN A 88 -7.68 5.17 -11.02
C GLN A 88 -6.44 5.30 -10.14
N MET A 89 -6.47 4.75 -8.92
CA MET A 89 -5.30 4.72 -8.05
C MET A 89 -4.20 3.81 -8.59
N ILE A 90 -4.55 2.64 -9.14
CA ILE A 90 -3.60 1.73 -9.78
C ILE A 90 -2.94 2.42 -10.98
N GLU A 91 -3.71 3.08 -11.84
CA GLU A 91 -3.18 3.83 -12.98
C GLU A 91 -2.20 4.92 -12.52
N TRP A 92 -2.55 5.69 -11.49
CA TRP A 92 -1.63 6.67 -10.89
C TRP A 92 -0.33 6.02 -10.37
N ALA A 93 -0.42 4.91 -9.64
CA ALA A 93 0.75 4.19 -9.13
C ALA A 93 1.63 3.62 -10.25
N MET A 94 1.02 3.15 -11.35
CA MET A 94 1.72 2.67 -12.54
C MET A 94 2.53 3.77 -13.24
N THR A 95 2.13 5.04 -13.13
CA THR A 95 2.94 6.17 -13.63
C THR A 95 4.17 6.49 -12.77
N GLY A 96 4.37 5.79 -11.65
CA GLY A 96 5.40 6.13 -10.67
C GLY A 96 4.98 7.29 -9.75
N PHE A 97 3.68 7.43 -9.49
CA PHE A 97 3.11 8.44 -8.57
C PHE A 97 3.29 9.89 -9.03
N LEU A 98 3.30 10.14 -10.34
CA LEU A 98 3.42 11.49 -10.90
C LEU A 98 2.22 12.39 -10.49
N PRO A 99 2.42 13.73 -10.45
CA PRO A 99 3.65 14.45 -10.78
C PRO A 99 4.70 14.50 -9.66
N ASN A 100 4.32 14.20 -8.41
CA ASN A 100 5.21 14.36 -7.25
C ASN A 100 6.21 13.21 -7.10
N GLY A 101 5.91 12.05 -7.69
CA GLY A 101 6.77 10.89 -7.72
C GLY A 101 6.92 10.19 -6.36
N PRO A 102 7.93 9.33 -6.20
CA PRO A 102 8.16 8.54 -4.98
C PRO A 102 8.26 9.35 -3.69
N SER A 103 8.81 10.57 -3.76
CA SER A 103 9.03 11.43 -2.60
C SER A 103 7.73 11.77 -1.85
N SER A 104 6.59 11.84 -2.55
CA SER A 104 5.31 12.15 -1.92
C SER A 104 4.71 10.99 -1.11
N LEU A 105 5.32 9.80 -1.17
CA LEU A 105 4.89 8.62 -0.42
C LEU A 105 5.64 8.45 0.90
N GLU A 106 6.66 9.28 1.15
CA GLU A 106 7.45 9.21 2.37
C GLU A 106 6.56 9.43 3.61
N PRO A 107 6.83 8.71 4.70
CA PRO A 107 6.09 8.90 5.94
C PRO A 107 6.40 10.29 6.51
N PRO A 108 5.40 10.97 7.12
CA PRO A 108 5.64 12.24 7.82
C PRO A 108 6.63 12.05 8.98
N GLU A 109 7.42 13.09 9.26
CA GLU A 109 8.46 13.08 10.28
C GLU A 109 7.93 12.53 11.62
N GLY A 110 8.67 11.58 12.21
CA GLY A 110 8.33 10.97 13.49
C GLY A 110 7.35 9.78 13.45
N LYS A 111 6.84 9.39 12.27
CA LYS A 111 6.01 8.18 12.11
C LYS A 111 6.74 7.12 11.26
N SER A 112 7.82 6.56 11.80
CA SER A 112 8.58 5.46 11.17
C SER A 112 7.93 4.08 11.34
N PHE A 113 6.63 4.00 11.64
CA PHE A 113 5.95 2.71 11.57
C PHE A 113 6.02 2.30 10.10
N ASP A 114 6.65 1.15 9.85
CA ASP A 114 6.98 0.50 8.56
C ASP A 114 5.75 0.28 7.64
N ILE A 115 4.97 1.32 7.37
CA ILE A 115 3.81 1.36 6.47
C ILE A 115 4.29 1.78 5.07
N SER A 116 5.61 1.85 4.84
CA SER A 116 6.23 2.24 3.56
C SER A 116 6.63 1.04 2.71
N PHE A 117 6.56 -0.16 3.28
CA PHE A 117 6.82 -1.40 2.56
C PHE A 117 5.50 -2.07 2.24
N ILE A 118 5.22 -2.17 0.95
CA ILE A 118 4.14 -3.00 0.46
C ILE A 118 4.83 -4.06 -0.37
N ARG A 119 5.01 -5.24 0.23
CA ARG A 119 5.27 -6.41 -0.60
C ARG A 119 3.92 -6.79 -1.20
N ILE A 120 3.72 -6.34 -2.44
CA ILE A 120 2.54 -6.59 -3.28
C ILE A 120 2.55 -8.05 -3.82
N SER A 121 3.20 -8.98 -3.13
CA SER A 121 3.35 -10.35 -3.61
C SER A 121 3.37 -11.33 -2.44
N PHE A 122 2.41 -12.25 -2.46
CA PHE A 122 2.48 -13.52 -1.73
C PHE A 122 3.75 -14.27 -2.16
#